data_AF-A0A059LFR1-F1
#
_entry.id   AF-A0A059LFR1-F1
#
_cell.length_a   1.000
_cell.length_b   1.000
_cell.length_c   1.000
_cell.angle_alpha   90.00
_cell.angle_beta   90.00
_cell.angle_gamma   90.00
#
_symmetry.space_group_name_H-M   'P 1'
#
loop_
_entity.id
_entity.type
_entity.pdbx_description
1 polymer ?
#
loop_
_entity_poly.entity_id
_entity_poly.type
_entity_poly.pdbx_seq_one_letter_code
_entity_poly.pdbx_strand_id
1 'polypeptide(L)'
;MPFAFRPVWLLFGDSITQYGFEPQGWGMHIASQYERRIDLINRGFGGYNTRWALELLPWVMEGVVKPQLATIFFGANDAALPDRTSYVCGDAVADMGIL
;
A
#
# COMPACT_ATOMS: atom_id res chain seq x y z
N MET A 1 1.24 -24.06 -23.79
CA MET A 1 1.01 -22.64 -23.47
C MET A 1 1.94 -22.29 -22.32
N PRO A 2 2.95 -21.41 -22.47
CA PRO A 2 3.65 -20.93 -21.30
C PRO A 2 2.64 -20.15 -20.45
N PHE A 3 2.65 -20.36 -19.13
CA PHE A 3 1.79 -19.60 -18.21
C PHE A 3 2.07 -18.11 -18.41
N ALA A 4 1.11 -17.37 -18.95
CA ALA A 4 1.18 -15.91 -18.98
C ALA A 4 1.18 -15.42 -17.52
N PHE A 5 2.07 -14.48 -17.20
CA PHE A 5 2.08 -13.84 -15.88
C PHE A 5 0.70 -13.23 -15.61
N ARG A 6 0.17 -13.44 -14.40
CA ARG A 6 -1.08 -12.78 -14.00
C ARG A 6 -0.85 -11.27 -13.93
N PRO A 7 -1.81 -10.46 -14.40
CA PRO A 7 -1.73 -9.02 -14.21
C PRO A 7 -1.64 -8.68 -12.73
N VAL A 8 -0.77 -7.73 -12.40
CA VAL A 8 -0.54 -7.24 -11.04
C VAL A 8 -1.25 -5.89 -10.85
N TRP A 9 -2.00 -5.78 -9.76
CA TRP A 9 -2.55 -4.53 -9.26
C TRP A 9 -1.89 -4.19 -7.91
N LEU A 10 -1.06 -3.15 -7.94
CA LEU A 10 -0.38 -2.60 -6.77
C LEU A 10 -1.30 -1.62 -6.03
N LEU A 11 -1.53 -1.85 -4.73
CA LEU A 11 -2.27 -0.95 -3.86
C LEU A 11 -1.28 -0.24 -2.95
N PHE A 12 -1.01 1.05 -3.20
CA PHE A 12 -0.08 1.86 -2.43
C PHE A 12 -0.83 2.96 -1.69
N GLY A 13 -0.75 2.99 -0.36
CA GLY A 13 -1.55 3.92 0.43
C GLY A 13 -1.22 3.94 1.91
N ASP A 14 -2.07 4.60 2.69
CA ASP A 14 -1.94 4.71 4.13
C ASP A 14 -2.64 3.54 4.89
N SER A 15 -3.06 3.78 6.14
CA SER A 15 -3.77 2.80 6.97
C SER A 15 -5.04 2.26 6.32
N ILE A 16 -5.75 3.07 5.53
CA ILE A 16 -6.96 2.61 4.82
C ILE A 16 -6.61 1.52 3.81
N THR A 17 -5.44 1.61 3.18
CA THR A 17 -4.92 0.57 2.29
C THR A 17 -4.39 -0.63 3.07
N GLN A 18 -3.62 -0.38 4.16
CA GLN A 18 -3.04 -1.44 4.99
C GLN A 18 -4.11 -2.40 5.51
N TYR A 19 -5.16 -1.84 6.11
CA TYR A 19 -6.27 -2.60 6.71
C TYR A 19 -7.36 -2.96 5.69
N GLY A 20 -7.18 -2.63 4.40
CA GLY A 20 -8.14 -2.94 3.35
C GLY A 20 -8.42 -4.42 3.13
N PHE A 21 -7.58 -5.32 3.66
CA PHE A 21 -7.74 -6.77 3.57
C PHE A 21 -8.22 -7.43 4.86
N GLU A 22 -8.54 -6.63 5.89
CA GLU A 22 -9.27 -7.14 7.05
C GLU A 22 -10.66 -7.67 6.65
N PRO A 23 -11.33 -8.47 7.50
CA PRO A 23 -12.67 -8.94 7.21
C PRO A 23 -13.62 -7.79 6.85
N GLN A 24 -14.28 -7.91 5.70
CA GLN A 24 -15.17 -6.90 5.09
C GLN A 24 -14.44 -5.63 4.60
N GLY A 25 -13.11 -5.67 4.51
CA GLY A 25 -12.30 -4.62 3.92
C GLY A 25 -12.44 -4.53 2.40
N TRP A 26 -12.22 -3.33 1.86
CA TRP A 26 -12.42 -3.04 0.44
C TRP A 26 -11.46 -3.84 -0.48
N GLY A 27 -10.22 -4.04 -0.06
CA GLY A 27 -9.23 -4.85 -0.78
C GLY A 27 -9.61 -6.32 -0.83
N MET A 28 -10.25 -6.84 0.24
CA MET A 28 -10.80 -8.20 0.25
C MET A 28 -11.94 -8.36 -0.76
N HIS A 29 -12.81 -7.36 -0.89
CA HIS A 29 -13.87 -7.37 -1.90
C HIS A 29 -13.30 -7.41 -3.33
N ILE A 30 -12.26 -6.62 -3.62
CA ILE A 30 -11.58 -6.67 -4.93
C ILE A 30 -10.93 -8.05 -5.13
N ALA A 31 -10.24 -8.58 -4.12
CA ALA A 31 -9.59 -9.90 -4.21
C ALA A 31 -10.60 -11.02 -4.51
N SER A 32 -11.76 -11.00 -3.85
CA SER A 32 -12.85 -11.95 -4.11
C SER A 32 -13.45 -11.77 -5.50
N GLN A 33 -13.66 -10.53 -5.94
CA GLN A 33 -14.20 -10.26 -7.27
C GLN A 33 -13.25 -10.69 -8.38
N TYR A 34 -11.95 -10.47 -8.24
CA TYR A 34 -10.95 -10.78 -9.27
C TYR A 34 -10.12 -12.03 -8.97
N GLU A 35 -10.68 -12.96 -8.19
CA GLU A 35 -10.02 -14.19 -7.80
C GLU A 35 -9.48 -14.95 -9.03
N ARG A 36 -8.23 -15.40 -8.95
CA ARG A 36 -7.50 -16.12 -10.02
C ARG A 36 -7.30 -15.33 -11.32
N ARG A 37 -7.72 -14.06 -11.39
CA ARG A 37 -7.58 -13.19 -12.57
C ARG A 37 -6.43 -12.20 -12.44
N ILE A 38 -6.19 -11.68 -11.25
CA ILE A 38 -5.11 -10.72 -10.96
C ILE A 38 -4.40 -11.09 -9.67
N ASP A 39 -3.16 -10.62 -9.53
CA ASP A 39 -2.44 -10.62 -8.26
C ASP A 39 -2.55 -9.22 -7.63
N LEU A 40 -3.11 -9.14 -6.42
CA LEU A 40 -3.20 -7.90 -5.65
C LEU A 40 -2.02 -7.84 -4.68
N ILE A 41 -1.30 -6.72 -4.70
CA ILE A 41 -0.17 -6.48 -3.78
C ILE A 41 -0.53 -5.31 -2.87
N ASN A 42 -0.66 -5.59 -1.58
CA ASN A 42 -0.92 -4.56 -0.57
C ASN A 42 0.42 -3.93 -0.11
N ARG A 43 0.57 -2.63 -0.35
CA ARG A 43 1.65 -1.76 0.14
C ARG A 43 1.04 -0.59 0.93
N GLY A 44 0.21 -0.91 1.91
CA GLY A 44 -0.36 0.07 2.84
C GLY A 44 0.57 0.36 4.02
N PHE A 45 0.76 1.63 4.35
CA PHE A 45 1.63 2.11 5.42
C PHE A 45 0.86 3.03 6.38
N GLY A 46 0.38 2.45 7.47
CA GLY A 46 -0.39 3.15 8.50
C GLY A 46 0.39 4.29 9.13
N GLY A 47 -0.25 5.45 9.24
CA GLY A 47 0.38 6.68 9.74
C GLY A 47 1.15 7.48 8.70
N TYR A 48 1.35 6.96 7.47
CA TYR A 48 2.15 7.64 6.47
C TYR A 48 1.36 8.70 5.69
N ASN A 49 1.99 9.85 5.42
CA ASN A 49 1.49 10.92 4.54
C ASN A 49 2.19 10.88 3.17
N THR A 50 1.81 11.78 2.27
CA THR A 50 2.37 11.81 0.90
C THR A 50 3.88 12.11 0.86
N ARG A 51 4.45 12.79 1.85
CA ARG A 51 5.90 13.10 1.89
C ARG A 51 6.71 11.82 2.09
N TRP A 52 6.33 11.00 3.08
CA TRP A 52 6.99 9.71 3.31
C TRP A 52 6.68 8.69 2.22
N ALA A 53 5.50 8.76 1.59
CA ALA A 53 5.17 7.90 0.46
C ALA A 53 6.18 8.05 -0.70
N LEU A 54 6.67 9.26 -0.96
CA LEU A 54 7.69 9.50 -1.99
C LEU A 54 9.04 8.83 -1.64
N GLU A 55 9.41 8.85 -0.36
CA GLU A 55 10.65 8.21 0.12
C GLU A 55 10.58 6.68 0.04
N LEU A 56 9.40 6.11 0.25
CA LEU A 56 9.16 4.66 0.19
C LEU A 56 9.07 4.10 -1.24
N LEU A 57 8.94 4.94 -2.27
CA LEU A 57 8.64 4.50 -3.63
C LEU A 57 9.61 3.41 -4.16
N PRO A 58 10.94 3.48 -3.93
CA PRO A 58 11.85 2.41 -4.35
C PRO A 58 11.52 1.05 -3.71
N TRP A 59 11.18 1.04 -2.42
CA TRP A 59 10.85 -0.15 -1.64
C TRP A 59 9.48 -0.73 -2.02
N VAL A 60 8.51 0.15 -2.28
CA VAL A 60 7.16 -0.22 -2.73
C VAL A 60 7.21 -1.02 -4.04
N MET A 61 8.13 -0.64 -4.93
CA MET A 61 8.32 -1.27 -6.23
C MET A 61 9.22 -2.51 -6.19
N GLU A 62 9.89 -2.79 -5.07
CA GLU A 62 10.75 -3.95 -4.93
C GLU A 62 9.94 -5.26 -5.07
N GLY A 63 10.38 -6.14 -5.97
CA GLY A 63 9.67 -7.38 -6.32
C GLY A 63 8.40 -7.18 -7.16
N VAL A 64 7.96 -5.94 -7.41
CA VAL A 64 6.77 -5.64 -8.22
C VAL A 64 7.20 -5.38 -9.67
N VAL A 65 7.28 -6.45 -10.46
CA VAL A 65 7.70 -6.34 -11.87
C VAL A 65 6.52 -5.89 -12.74
N LYS A 66 6.57 -4.64 -13.20
CA LYS A 66 5.61 -4.03 -14.17
C LYS A 66 4.14 -4.22 -13.76
N PRO A 67 3.64 -3.50 -12.75
CA PRO A 67 2.22 -3.53 -12.42
C PRO A 67 1.40 -2.99 -13.61
N GLN A 68 0.28 -3.64 -13.91
CA GLN A 68 -0.66 -3.18 -14.95
C GLN A 68 -1.57 -2.08 -14.42
N LEU A 69 -1.77 -2.05 -13.09
CA LEU A 69 -2.52 -1.02 -12.40
C LEU A 69 -1.84 -0.71 -11.06
N ALA A 70 -1.78 0.58 -10.73
CA ALA A 70 -1.36 1.05 -9.42
C ALA A 70 -2.42 2.01 -8.88
N THR A 71 -2.88 1.76 -7.66
CA THR A 71 -3.71 2.70 -6.90
C THR A 71 -2.82 3.43 -5.92
N ILE A 72 -2.89 4.76 -5.92
CA ILE A 72 -2.23 5.62 -4.94
C ILE A 72 -3.33 6.22 -4.06
N PHE A 73 -3.39 5.81 -2.79
CA PHE A 73 -4.44 6.21 -1.87
C PHE A 73 -3.87 6.75 -0.56
N PHE A 74 -3.45 8.01 -0.62
CA PHE A 74 -2.92 8.81 0.49
C PHE A 74 -3.73 10.10 0.61
N GLY A 75 -3.54 10.81 1.72
CA GLY A 75 -4.12 12.13 1.97
C GLY A 75 -4.85 12.25 3.31
N ALA A 76 -5.23 11.13 3.93
CA ALA A 76 -5.90 11.17 5.24
C ALA A 76 -4.98 11.75 6.32
N ASN A 77 -3.72 11.31 6.35
CA ASN A 77 -2.72 11.83 7.29
C ASN A 77 -2.22 13.24 6.91
N ASP A 78 -2.20 13.59 5.62
CA ASP A 78 -1.84 14.92 5.13
C ASP A 78 -2.85 15.99 5.57
N ALA A 79 -4.12 15.61 5.64
CA ALA A 79 -5.22 16.47 6.07
C ALA A 79 -5.41 16.53 7.59
N ALA A 80 -4.64 15.74 8.36
CA ALA A 80 -4.77 15.71 9.81
C ALA A 80 -4.30 17.03 10.43
N LEU A 81 -5.04 17.52 11.43
CA LEU A 81 -4.65 18.71 12.19
C LEU A 81 -3.34 18.46 12.95
N PRO A 82 -2.49 19.47 13.20
CA PRO A 82 -1.19 19.28 13.87
C PRO A 82 -1.24 18.65 15.27
N ASP A 83 -2.39 18.75 15.96
CA ASP A 83 -2.65 18.12 17.26
C ASP A 83 -3.23 16.69 17.15
N ARG A 84 -3.60 16.29 15.93
CA ARG A 84 -4.20 15.00 15.55
C ARG A 84 -3.33 14.23 14.57
N THR A 85 -2.20 14.78 14.13
CA THR A 85 -1.24 14.09 13.28
C THR A 85 -0.71 12.90 14.03
N SER A 86 -0.78 11.73 13.39
CA SER A 86 -0.03 10.56 13.75
C SER A 86 1.44 10.97 13.85
N TYR A 87 1.95 11.15 15.07
CA TYR A 87 3.38 11.30 15.37
C TYR A 87 4.08 9.96 15.09
N VAL A 88 4.04 9.48 13.85
CA VAL A 88 4.73 8.25 13.44
C VAL A 88 5.34 8.49 12.08
N CYS A 89 6.35 9.34 12.09
CA CYS A 89 7.69 9.00 11.62
C CYS A 89 8.60 10.12 12.14
N GLY A 90 8.79 10.15 13.47
CA GLY A 90 10.11 10.49 13.97
C GLY A 90 10.94 9.24 13.74
N ASP A 91 11.92 9.31 12.85
CA ASP A 91 13.01 8.33 12.71
C ASP A 91 12.71 6.98 12.01
N ALA A 92 11.61 6.83 11.24
CA ALA A 92 11.22 5.53 10.63
C ALA A 92 12.02 5.12 9.36
N VAL A 93 13.31 5.44 9.31
CA VAL A 93 14.30 4.66 8.54
C VAL A 93 15.06 3.67 9.43
N ALA A 94 14.90 3.74 10.76
CA ALA A 94 15.66 2.91 11.71
C ALA A 94 14.81 1.94 12.56
N ASP A 95 13.51 2.20 12.77
CA ASP A 95 12.75 1.53 13.85
C ASP A 95 11.74 0.45 13.40
N MET A 96 11.59 0.19 12.09
CA MET A 96 11.01 -1.07 11.62
C MET A 96 12.14 -2.03 11.34
N GLY A 97 12.42 -2.94 12.27
CA GLY A 97 13.37 -4.05 12.14
C GLY A 97 13.04 -4.99 10.97
N ILE A 98 13.24 -4.48 9.76
CA ILE A 98 13.29 -5.18 8.49
C ILE A 98 14.77 -5.14 8.02
N LEU A 99 15.65 -5.54 8.95
CA LEU A 99 16.91 -6.24 8.72
C LEU A 99 16.88 -7.52 9.56
#